data_AF-A0A1I3KV28-F1
#
_entry.id   AF-A0A1I3KV28-F1
#
_cell.length_a   1.000
_cell.length_b   1.000
_cell.length_c   1.000
_cell.angle_alpha   90.00
_cell.angle_beta   90.00
_cell.angle_gamma   90.00
#
_symmetry.space_group_name_H-M   'P 1'
#
loop_
_entity.id
_entity.type
_entity.pdbx_description
1 polymer ?
#
loop_
_entity_poly.entity_id
_entity_poly.type
_entity_poly.pdbx_seq_one_letter_code
_entity_poly.pdbx_strand_id
1 'polypeptide(L)'
;MLSNRLIVRQNANEKISFSGDANDFILIAIRRKDPDTLFFQRHLRIEGNTELGLHVKNLTDLIDMRFRPSILRFGFLRLAELIKAGQKEGVDQQDRALSSC
;
A
#
# COMPACT_ATOMS: atom_id res chain seq x y z
N MET A 1 -8.72 -17.80 26.09
CA MET A 1 -9.14 -16.38 25.93
C MET A 1 -8.11 -15.70 25.04
N LEU A 2 -8.29 -15.78 23.71
CA LEU A 2 -7.39 -15.11 22.77
C LEU A 2 -7.64 -13.60 22.87
N SER A 3 -6.61 -12.85 23.25
CA SER A 3 -6.66 -11.40 23.38
C SER A 3 -7.00 -10.76 22.03
N ASN A 4 -8.25 -10.35 21.84
CA ASN A 4 -8.76 -9.68 20.63
C ASN A 4 -8.26 -8.22 20.55
N ARG A 5 -6.94 -8.03 20.59
CA ARG A 5 -6.28 -6.73 20.66
C ARG A 5 -5.23 -6.62 19.56
N LEU A 6 -5.37 -5.60 18.71
CA LEU A 6 -4.32 -5.19 17.78
C LEU A 6 -3.31 -4.33 18.56
N ILE A 7 -2.03 -4.71 18.53
CA ILE A 7 -0.95 -3.98 19.19
C ILE A 7 0.04 -3.53 18.13
N VAL A 8 0.34 -2.24 18.08
CA VAL A 8 1.35 -1.67 17.18
C VAL A 8 2.69 -1.60 17.90
N ARG A 9 3.76 -2.11 17.30
CA ARG A 9 5.14 -2.05 17.81
C ARG A 9 6.09 -1.70 16.67
N GLN A 10 7.11 -0.90 16.95
CA GLN A 10 8.07 -0.48 15.93
C GLN A 10 9.07 -1.57 15.54
N ASN A 11 9.52 -2.39 16.50
CA ASN A 11 10.48 -3.47 16.28
C ASN A 11 9.94 -4.76 16.91
N ALA A 12 9.30 -5.59 16.10
CA ALA A 12 8.82 -6.92 16.49
C ALA A 12 9.43 -7.94 15.53
N ASN A 13 9.64 -9.17 15.99
CA ASN A 13 9.99 -10.27 15.12
C ASN A 13 8.76 -10.63 14.27
N GLU A 14 8.77 -10.21 13.02
CA GLU A 14 7.66 -10.38 12.11
C GLU A 14 7.63 -11.78 11.50
N LYS A 15 6.47 -12.44 11.54
CA LYS A 15 6.24 -13.68 10.78
C LYS A 15 5.96 -13.41 9.30
N ILE A 16 5.65 -12.15 8.98
CA ILE A 16 5.34 -11.68 7.65
C ILE A 16 5.64 -10.18 7.53
N SER A 17 6.19 -9.77 6.39
CA SER A 17 6.47 -8.39 6.03
C SER A 17 5.79 -8.01 4.73
N PHE A 18 5.25 -6.79 4.68
CA PHE A 18 4.75 -6.13 3.48
C PHE A 18 5.63 -4.90 3.22
N SER A 19 6.26 -4.84 2.06
CA SER A 19 7.22 -3.79 1.71
C SER A 19 6.87 -3.19 0.34
N GLY A 20 7.06 -1.88 0.17
CA GLY A 20 6.71 -1.17 -1.05
C GLY A 20 6.91 0.33 -0.90
N ASP A 21 6.66 1.08 -1.96
CA ASP A 21 6.71 2.54 -1.91
C ASP A 21 5.54 3.10 -1.09
N ALA A 22 5.81 4.16 -0.32
CA ALA A 22 4.81 4.81 0.52
C ALA A 22 3.60 5.31 -0.29
N ASN A 23 3.82 5.78 -1.52
CA ASN A 23 2.76 6.26 -2.39
C ASN A 23 1.83 5.12 -2.83
N ASP A 24 2.39 3.95 -3.13
CA ASP A 24 1.60 2.77 -3.50
C ASP A 24 0.76 2.28 -2.30
N PHE A 25 1.29 2.31 -1.07
CA PHE A 25 0.50 2.03 0.13
C PHE A 25 -0.65 3.02 0.35
N ILE A 26 -0.42 4.32 0.10
CA ILE A 26 -1.48 5.34 0.17
C ILE A 26 -2.58 5.04 -0.87
N LEU A 27 -2.20 4.66 -2.09
CA LEU A 27 -3.15 4.32 -3.16
C LEU A 27 -3.95 3.04 -2.87
N ILE A 28 -3.34 2.02 -2.25
CA ILE A 28 -4.05 0.84 -1.71
C ILE A 28 -5.03 1.27 -0.62
N ALA A 29 -4.59 2.10 0.32
CA ALA A 29 -5.41 2.53 1.46
C ALA A 29 -6.67 3.30 1.04
N ILE A 30 -6.71 3.91 -0.13
CA ILE A 30 -7.91 4.56 -0.69
C ILE A 30 -8.59 3.76 -1.81
N ARG A 31 -8.18 2.50 -2.01
CA ARG A 31 -8.70 1.58 -3.04
C ARG A 31 -8.60 2.14 -4.46
N ARG A 32 -7.54 2.89 -4.77
CA ARG A 32 -7.24 3.35 -6.15
C ARG A 32 -6.31 2.42 -6.91
N LYS A 33 -5.49 1.65 -6.22
CA LYS A 33 -4.72 0.55 -6.78
C LYS A 33 -5.01 -0.71 -5.97
N ASP A 34 -4.99 -1.84 -6.65
CA ASP A 34 -5.18 -3.16 -6.07
C ASP A 34 -3.82 -3.72 -5.58
N PRO A 35 -3.72 -4.28 -4.35
CA PRO A 35 -2.49 -4.89 -3.86
C PRO A 35 -2.00 -6.07 -4.72
N ASP A 36 -2.88 -6.86 -5.33
CA ASP A 36 -2.50 -7.95 -6.24
C ASP A 36 -1.83 -7.39 -7.49
N THR A 37 -2.38 -6.31 -8.05
CA THR A 37 -1.78 -5.64 -9.21
C THR A 37 -0.37 -5.15 -8.87
N LEU A 38 -0.20 -4.52 -7.71
CA LEU A 38 1.11 -4.04 -7.27
C LEU A 38 2.09 -5.17 -6.95
N PHE A 39 1.60 -6.31 -6.46
CA PHE A 39 2.41 -7.50 -6.25
C PHE A 39 2.93 -8.06 -7.58
N PHE A 40 2.06 -8.23 -8.57
CA PHE A 40 2.48 -8.70 -9.90
C PHE A 40 3.41 -7.71 -10.62
N GLN A 41 3.25 -6.40 -10.37
CA GLN A 41 4.13 -5.36 -10.87
C GLN A 41 5.45 -5.24 -10.08
N ARG A 42 5.65 -6.00 -8.99
CA ARG A 42 6.80 -5.93 -8.08
C ARG A 42 6.94 -4.62 -7.30
N HIS A 43 5.87 -3.85 -7.22
CA HIS A 43 5.78 -2.64 -6.40
C HIS A 43 5.39 -2.95 -4.95
N LEU A 44 4.74 -4.11 -4.72
CA LEU A 44 4.45 -4.66 -3.41
C LEU A 44 5.18 -5.99 -3.25
N ARG A 45 6.00 -6.11 -2.21
CA ARG A 45 6.70 -7.33 -1.84
C ARG A 45 6.12 -7.88 -0.54
N ILE A 46 5.83 -9.17 -0.53
CA ILE A 46 5.29 -9.88 0.63
C ILE A 46 6.24 -11.04 0.94
N GLU A 47 6.86 -11.02 2.12
CA GLU A 47 7.88 -12.00 2.52
C GLU A 47 7.50 -12.65 3.86
N GLY A 48 7.75 -13.95 4.00
CA GLY A 48 7.44 -14.72 5.21
C GLY A 48 6.34 -15.76 4.98
N ASN A 49 5.48 -15.97 5.97
CA ASN A 49 4.44 -16.99 5.91
C ASN A 49 3.28 -16.58 4.98
N THR A 50 3.12 -17.26 3.86
CA THR A 50 2.09 -16.98 2.84
C THR A 50 0.65 -17.10 3.35
N GLU A 51 0.37 -18.04 4.26
CA GLU A 51 -0.96 -18.24 4.83
C GLU A 51 -1.40 -17.03 5.67
N LEU A 52 -0.47 -16.51 6.51
CA LEU A 52 -0.66 -15.27 7.25
C LEU A 52 -0.80 -14.06 6.31
N GLY A 53 -0.09 -14.06 5.18
CA GLY A 53 -0.21 -13.02 4.16
C GLY A 53 -1.58 -12.94 3.56
N LEU A 54 -2.17 -14.09 3.23
CA LEU A 54 -3.53 -14.14 2.75
C LEU A 54 -4.53 -13.65 3.80
N HIS A 55 -4.31 -13.98 5.08
CA HIS A 55 -5.17 -13.52 6.17
C HIS A 55 -5.11 -11.99 6.34
N VAL A 56 -3.91 -11.40 6.33
CA VAL A 56 -3.71 -9.95 6.44
C VAL A 56 -4.30 -9.21 5.23
N LYS A 57 -4.14 -9.75 4.01
CA LYS A 57 -4.77 -9.21 2.81
C LYS A 57 -6.29 -9.16 2.97
N ASN A 58 -6.90 -10.29 3.31
CA ASN A 58 -8.35 -10.40 3.48
C ASN A 58 -8.86 -9.44 4.56
N LEU A 59 -8.11 -9.24 5.66
CA LEU A 59 -8.44 -8.24 6.67
C LEU A 59 -8.42 -6.81 6.10
N THR A 60 -7.42 -6.50 5.29
CA THR A 60 -7.29 -5.18 4.64
C THR A 60 -8.45 -4.93 3.68
N ASP A 61 -8.93 -5.97 2.98
CA ASP A 61 -10.10 -5.90 2.10
C ASP A 61 -11.42 -5.68 2.85
N LEU A 62 -11.50 -6.16 4.10
CA LEU A 62 -12.67 -5.99 4.97
C LEU A 62 -12.72 -4.63 5.67
N ILE A 63 -11.59 -3.93 5.78
CA ILE A 63 -11.55 -2.59 6.36
C ILE A 63 -12.18 -1.61 5.36
N ASP A 64 -13.46 -1.32 5.59
CA ASP A 64 -14.19 -0.34 4.79
C ASP A 64 -13.68 1.07 5.08
N MET A 65 -13.52 1.83 4.00
CA MET A 65 -13.15 3.23 4.01
C MET A 65 -14.08 4.12 4.86
N ARG A 66 -15.33 3.66 5.07
CA ARG A 66 -16.36 4.31 5.89
C ARG A 66 -16.07 4.28 7.39
N PHE A 67 -15.29 3.31 7.89
CA PHE A 67 -14.94 3.22 9.32
C PHE A 67 -13.72 4.06 9.70
N ARG A 68 -13.13 4.79 8.74
CA ARG A 68 -12.01 5.68 9.01
C ARG A 68 -12.52 7.03 9.54
N PRO A 69 -11.96 7.55 10.63
CA PRO A 69 -12.19 8.93 11.06
C PRO A 69 -12.11 9.88 9.86
N SER A 70 -13.07 10.81 9.77
CA SER A 70 -13.20 11.72 8.63
C SER A 70 -11.89 12.44 8.31
N ILE A 71 -11.11 12.82 9.33
CA ILE A 71 -9.81 13.46 9.18
C ILE A 71 -8.80 12.58 8.42
N LEU A 72 -8.75 11.28 8.73
CA LEU A 72 -7.85 10.32 8.06
C LEU A 72 -8.29 10.10 6.62
N ARG A 73 -9.59 10.00 6.38
CA ARG A 73 -10.13 9.87 5.01
C ARG A 73 -9.74 11.07 4.14
N PHE A 74 -9.94 12.29 4.64
CA PHE A 74 -9.57 13.51 3.90
C PHE A 74 -8.06 13.61 3.68
N GLY A 75 -7.25 13.28 4.69
CA GLY A 75 -5.78 13.25 4.57
C GLY A 75 -5.30 12.29 3.48
N PHE A 76 -5.77 11.05 3.50
CA PHE A 76 -5.39 10.07 2.47
C PHE A 76 -5.84 10.47 1.06
N LEU A 77 -7.04 11.04 0.91
CA LEU A 77 -7.51 11.53 -0.38
C LEU A 77 -6.63 12.67 -0.91
N ARG A 78 -6.24 13.62 -0.05
CA ARG A 78 -5.33 14.71 -0.44
C ARG A 78 -3.97 14.20 -0.88
N LEU A 79 -3.38 13.27 -0.12
CA LEU A 79 -2.09 12.65 -0.48
C LEU A 79 -2.19 11.93 -1.83
N ALA A 80 -3.27 11.22 -2.09
CA ALA A 80 -3.45 10.54 -3.36
C ALA A 80 -3.58 11.47 -4.57
N GLU A 81 -4.21 12.65 -4.41
CA GLU A 81 -4.22 13.66 -5.48
C GLU A 81 -2.82 14.22 -5.73
N LEU A 82 -2.03 14.46 -4.68
CA LEU A 82 -0.64 14.89 -4.83
C LEU A 82 0.23 13.84 -5.53
N ILE A 83 0.09 12.57 -5.16
CA ILE A 83 0.78 11.45 -5.83
C ILE A 83 0.43 11.41 -7.32
N LYS A 84 -0.86 11.52 -7.66
CA LYS A 84 -1.30 11.54 -9.07
C LYS A 84 -0.76 12.75 -9.84
N ALA A 85 -0.68 13.92 -9.21
CA ALA A 85 -0.11 15.11 -9.82
C ALA A 85 1.39 14.91 -10.11
N GLY A 86 2.16 14.44 -9.12
CA GLY A 86 3.61 14.20 -9.28
C GLY A 86 3.95 13.07 -10.26
N GLN A 87 3.11 12.03 -10.37
CA GLN A 87 3.31 10.96 -11.36
C GLN A 87 3.13 11.45 -12.81
N LYS A 88 2.33 12.50 -13.06
CA LYS A 88 2.20 13.08 -14.40
C LYS A 88 3.44 13.85 -14.84
N GLU A 89 4.27 14.30 -13.90
CA GLU A 89 5.49 15.06 -14.18
C GLU A 89 6.71 14.13 -14.42
N GLY A 90 6.72 12.95 -13.81
CA GLY A 90 7.86 12.00 -13.89
C GLY A 90 7.87 11.04 -15.08
N VAL A 91 6.75 10.85 -15.79
CA VAL A 91 6.68 9.95 -16.96
C VAL A 91 7.45 10.50 -18.18
N ASP A 92 7.73 11.82 -18.21
CA ASP A 92 8.44 12.45 -19.34
C ASP A 92 9.98 12.32 -19.26
N GLN A 93 10.52 11.78 -18.15
CA GLN A 93 11.97 11.68 -17.93
C GLN A 93 12.56 10.28 -18.15
N GLN A 94 11.76 9.22 -18.08
CA GLN A 94 12.23 7.85 -18.28
C GLN A 94 12.18 7.37 -19.74
N ASP A 95 11.45 8.05 -20.63
CA ASP A 95 11.43 7.72 -22.07
C ASP A 95 12.62 8.32 -22.86
N ARG A 96 13.29 9.35 -22.33
CA ARG A 96 14.46 9.95 -23.00
C ARG A 96 15.77 9.19 -22.81
N ALA A 97 15.84 8.27 -21.85
CA ALA A 97 17.06 7.49 -21.58
C ALA A 97 17.15 6.18 -22.39
N LEU A 98 16.08 5.77 -23.08
CA LEU A 98 16.04 4.54 -23.90
C LEU A 98 16.03 4.80 -25.42
N SER A 99 16.06 6.06 -25.87
CA SER A 99 16.13 6.43 -27.30
C SER A 99 17.52 6.90 -27.78
N SER A 100 18.58 6.59 -27.03
CA SER A 100 19.96 6.88 -27.44
C SER A 100 20.85 5.66 -27.26
N CYS A 101 20.56 4.58 -27.99
CA CYS A 101 21.49 3.55 -28.45
C CYS A 101 20.93 2.90 -29.71
#